data_AF-A0AA91JRB0-F1
#
_entry.id   AF-A0AA91JRB0-F1
#
_cell.length_a   1.000
_cell.length_b   1.000
_cell.length_c   1.000
_cell.angle_alpha   90.00
_cell.angle_beta   90.00
_cell.angle_gamma   90.00
#
_symmetry.space_group_name_H-M   'P 1'
#
loop_
_entity.id
_entity.type
_entity.pdbx_description
1 polymer ?
#
loop_
_entity_poly.entity_id
_entity_poly.type
_entity_poly.pdbx_seq_one_letter_code
_entity_poly.pdbx_strand_id
1 'polypeptide(L)'
;MAPILMVNLAIIVYLIMACCFFNEWLVFFLADEDMDSEQRLFSIVILVIATILWPIVVPFAYLELLKFHKKHKDVIDLFIKQRKVGSHDD
;
A
#
# COMPACT_ATOMS: atom_id res chain seq x y z
N MET A 1 26.89 10.50 -25.21
CA MET A 1 27.12 11.07 -23.86
C MET A 1 25.79 11.46 -23.16
N ALA A 2 24.94 12.30 -23.76
CA ALA A 2 23.62 12.67 -23.19
C ALA A 2 22.68 11.51 -22.78
N PRO A 3 22.52 10.40 -23.53
CA PRO A 3 21.59 9.34 -23.13
C PRO A 3 22.05 8.57 -21.89
N ILE A 4 23.35 8.41 -21.71
CA ILE A 4 23.93 7.72 -20.54
C ILE A 4 23.66 8.55 -19.27
N LEU A 5 23.73 9.88 -19.37
CA LEU A 5 23.46 10.77 -18.25
C LEU A 5 21.99 10.73 -17.83
N MET A 6 21.06 10.67 -18.80
CA MET A 6 19.62 10.53 -18.51
C MET A 6 19.29 9.20 -17.84
N VAL A 7 19.88 8.10 -18.30
CA VAL A 7 19.67 6.77 -17.70
C VAL A 7 20.21 6.72 -16.27
N ASN A 8 21.40 7.25 -16.02
CA ASN A 8 21.96 7.31 -14.67
C ASN A 8 21.10 8.15 -13.72
N LEU A 9 20.57 9.29 -14.18
CA LEU A 9 19.66 10.11 -13.38
C LEU A 9 18.38 9.33 -13.04
N ALA A 10 17.80 8.62 -14.00
CA ALA A 10 16.62 7.79 -13.78
C ALA A 10 16.87 6.66 -12.77
N ILE A 11 18.05 6.02 -12.82
CA ILE A 11 18.45 4.99 -11.85
C ILE A 11 18.59 5.59 -10.45
N ILE A 12 19.21 6.77 -10.32
CA ILE A 12 19.36 7.44 -9.03
C ILE A 12 17.99 7.78 -8.43
N VAL A 13 17.08 8.36 -9.24
CA VAL A 13 15.71 8.65 -8.79
C VAL A 13 14.98 7.38 -8.37
N TYR A 14 15.12 6.30 -9.15
CA TYR A 14 14.53 5.00 -8.83
C TYR A 14 15.03 4.48 -7.48
N LEU A 15 16.34 4.53 -7.24
CA LEU A 15 16.95 4.08 -5.98
C LEU A 15 16.52 4.94 -4.79
N ILE A 16 16.49 6.27 -4.94
CA ILE A 16 16.03 7.18 -3.89
C ILE A 16 14.59 6.86 -3.49
N MET A 17 13.70 6.74 -4.47
CA MET A 17 12.30 6.42 -4.20
C MET A 17 12.16 5.06 -3.54
N ALA A 18 12.87 4.04 -4.04
CA ALA A 18 12.89 2.71 -3.43
C ALA A 18 13.35 2.77 -1.95
N CYS A 19 14.39 3.54 -1.64
CA CYS A 19 14.84 3.74 -0.26
C CYS A 19 13.79 4.45 0.62
N CYS A 20 13.06 5.43 0.08
CA CYS A 20 11.98 6.09 0.81
C CYS A 20 10.85 5.11 1.17
N PHE A 21 10.38 4.31 0.19
CA PHE A 21 9.35 3.30 0.44
C PHE A 21 9.83 2.20 1.39
N PHE A 22 11.07 1.75 1.22
CA PHE A 22 11.68 0.76 2.10
C PHE A 22 11.67 1.24 3.55
N ASN A 23 12.06 2.49 3.82
CA ASN A 23 12.09 3.03 5.17
C ASN A 23 10.68 3.12 5.77
N GLU A 24 9.69 3.64 5.03
CA GLU A 24 8.31 3.70 5.50
C GLU A 24 7.75 2.32 5.83
N TRP A 25 7.93 1.36 4.93
CA TRP A 25 7.49 -0.01 5.17
C TRP A 25 8.25 -0.65 6.34
N LEU A 26 9.55 -0.37 6.49
CA LEU A 26 10.36 -0.92 7.56
C LEU A 26 9.95 -0.35 8.91
N VAL A 27 9.61 0.94 8.99
CA VAL A 27 9.05 1.56 10.20
C VAL A 27 7.71 0.94 10.56
N PHE A 28 6.81 0.79 9.59
CA PHE A 28 5.52 0.12 9.81
C PHE A 28 5.72 -1.32 10.28
N PHE A 29 6.69 -2.01 9.67
CA PHE A 29 7.02 -3.39 10.00
C PHE A 29 7.64 -3.55 11.40
N LEU A 30 8.48 -2.60 11.82
CA LEU A 30 9.06 -2.58 13.17
C LEU A 30 8.05 -2.19 14.26
N ALA A 31 7.02 -1.43 13.90
CA ALA A 31 5.96 -1.04 14.82
C ALA A 31 4.99 -2.20 15.15
N ASP A 32 5.02 -3.28 14.37
CA ASP A 32 4.25 -4.49 14.63
C ASP A 32 4.96 -5.35 15.70
N GLU A 33 4.61 -5.10 16.96
CA GLU A 33 5.25 -5.70 18.15
C GLU A 33 4.80 -7.15 18.42
N ASP A 34 3.76 -7.63 17.73
CA ASP A 34 3.16 -8.96 17.94
C ASP A 34 3.83 -10.08 17.12
N MET A 35 4.90 -9.78 16.37
CA MET A 35 5.54 -10.75 15.48
C MET A 35 6.61 -11.61 16.16
N ASP A 36 6.45 -12.93 16.05
CA ASP A 36 7.48 -13.91 16.40
C ASP A 36 8.75 -13.74 15.55
N SER A 37 9.90 -14.09 16.14
CA SER A 37 11.22 -13.92 15.52
C SER A 37 11.38 -14.59 14.15
N GLU A 38 10.72 -15.71 13.89
CA GLU A 38 10.75 -16.38 12.58
C GLU A 38 9.93 -15.62 11.54
N GLN A 39 8.74 -15.15 11.91
CA GLN A 39 7.87 -14.37 11.03
C GLN A 39 8.51 -13.03 10.67
N ARG A 40 9.28 -12.46 11.60
CA ARG A 40 10.01 -11.22 11.37
C ARG A 40 11.01 -11.31 10.21
N LEU A 41 11.74 -12.43 10.11
CA LEU A 41 12.69 -12.66 9.03
C LEU A 41 11.98 -12.81 7.67
N PHE A 42 10.91 -13.60 7.61
CA PHE A 42 10.13 -13.77 6.39
C PHE A 42 9.57 -12.46 5.87
N SER A 43 9.04 -11.64 6.77
CA SER A 43 8.46 -10.36 6.38
C SER A 43 9.50 -9.33 5.96
N ILE A 44 10.72 -9.34 6.53
CA ILE A 44 11.84 -8.54 6.00
C ILE A 44 12.15 -8.94 4.56
N VAL A 45 12.19 -10.25 4.25
CA VAL A 45 12.41 -10.73 2.88
C VAL A 45 11.29 -10.24 1.94
N ILE A 46 10.04 -10.34 2.38
CA ILE A 46 8.87 -9.83 1.62
C ILE A 46 8.99 -8.32 1.39
N LEU A 47 9.44 -7.56 2.40
CA LEU A 47 9.61 -6.12 2.32
C LEU A 47 10.72 -5.71 1.33
N VAL A 48 11.82 -6.46 1.28
CA VAL A 48 12.87 -6.29 0.27
C VAL A 48 12.33 -6.60 -1.13
N ILE A 49 11.60 -7.71 -1.30
CA ILE A 49 10.99 -8.08 -2.58
C ILE A 49 9.99 -7.00 -3.03
N ALA A 50 9.14 -6.53 -2.11
CA ALA A 50 8.18 -5.48 -2.37
C ALA A 50 8.87 -4.17 -2.80
N THR A 51 10.06 -3.89 -2.24
CA THR A 51 10.83 -2.67 -2.53
C THR A 51 11.45 -2.74 -3.91
N ILE A 52 11.96 -3.91 -4.30
CA ILE A 52 12.46 -4.12 -5.67
C ILE A 52 11.31 -3.99 -6.67
N LEU A 53 10.14 -4.52 -6.32
CA LEU A 53 8.92 -4.48 -7.15
C LEU A 53 8.03 -3.27 -6.85
N TRP A 54 8.56 -2.21 -6.22
CA TRP A 54 7.78 -1.03 -5.85
C TRP A 54 6.97 -0.40 -7.00
N PRO A 55 7.41 -0.38 -8.28
CA PRO A 55 6.62 0.22 -9.36
C PRO A 55 5.35 -0.57 -9.67
N ILE A 56 5.28 -1.84 -9.24
CA ILE A 56 4.11 -2.71 -9.39
C ILE A 56 3.31 -2.74 -8.09
N VAL A 57 3.99 -2.90 -6.95
CA VAL A 57 3.38 -2.99 -5.62
C VAL A 57 2.61 -1.71 -5.27
N VAL A 58 3.17 -0.54 -5.54
CA VAL A 58 2.54 0.75 -5.20
C VAL A 58 1.21 0.96 -5.95
N PRO A 59 1.13 0.80 -7.29
CA PRO A 59 -0.15 0.85 -7.99
C PRO A 59 -1.15 -0.20 -7.52
N PHE A 60 -0.69 -1.42 -7.23
CA PHE A 60 -1.57 -2.49 -6.79
C PHE A 60 -2.18 -2.19 -5.41
N ALA A 61 -1.36 -1.73 -4.47
CA ALA A 61 -1.80 -1.29 -3.15
C ALA A 61 -2.83 -0.15 -3.26
N TYR A 62 -2.61 0.80 -4.16
CA TYR A 62 -3.57 1.89 -4.39
C TYR A 62 -4.89 1.40 -4.99
N LEU A 63 -4.84 0.46 -5.94
CA LEU A 63 -6.05 -0.16 -6.51
C LEU A 63 -6.84 -0.93 -5.46
N GLU A 64 -6.16 -1.63 -4.56
CA GLU A 64 -6.79 -2.37 -3.47
C GLU A 64 -7.44 -1.42 -2.46
N LEU A 65 -6.76 -0.33 -2.09
CA LEU A 65 -7.32 0.74 -1.26
C LEU A 65 -8.55 1.39 -1.92
N LEU A 66 -8.52 1.63 -3.22
CA LEU A 66 -9.65 2.19 -3.97
C LEU A 66 -10.85 1.22 -4.00
N LYS A 67 -10.59 -0.08 -4.22
CA LYS A 67 -11.64 -1.12 -4.15
C LYS A 67 -12.25 -1.20 -2.76
N PHE A 68 -11.42 -1.10 -1.72
CA PHE A 68 -11.88 -1.10 -0.33
C PHE A 68 -12.77 0.11 -0.04
N HIS A 69 -12.36 1.32 -0.41
CA HIS A 69 -13.17 2.53 -0.27
C HIS A 69 -14.51 2.42 -1.00
N LYS A 70 -14.53 1.88 -2.23
CA LYS A 70 -15.77 1.71 -2.98
C LYS A 70 -16.71 0.73 -2.27
N LYS A 71 -16.19 -0.44 -1.87
CA LYS A 71 -16.98 -1.47 -1.18
C LYS A 71 -17.60 -0.95 0.11
N HIS A 72 -16.82 -0.26 0.95
CA HIS A 72 -17.31 0.26 2.23
C HIS A 72 -18.31 1.40 2.06
N LYS A 73 -18.15 2.26 1.04
CA LYS A 73 -19.13 3.30 0.71
C LYS A 73 -20.50 2.71 0.35
N ASP A 74 -20.51 1.62 -0.43
CA ASP A 74 -21.75 0.95 -0.82
C ASP A 74 -22.45 0.32 0.39
N VAL A 75 -21.72 -0.27 1.34
CA VAL A 75 -22.33 -0.83 2.57
C VAL A 75 -22.93 0.28 3.45
N ILE A 76 -22.22 1.40 3.61
CA ILE A 76 -22.69 2.53 4.42
C ILE A 76 -23.94 3.16 3.78
N ASP A 77 -23.97 3.33 2.45
CA ASP A 77 -25.12 3.85 1.73
C ASP A 77 -26.35 2.93 1.87
N LEU A 78 -26.14 1.60 1.80
CA LEU A 78 -27.20 0.62 2.06
C LEU A 78 -27.77 0.74 3.47
N PHE A 79 -26.93 0.91 4.50
CA PHE A 79 -27.40 1.12 5.87
C PHE A 79 -28.18 2.43 6.02
N ILE A 80 -27.75 3.52 5.38
CA ILE A 80 -28.49 4.80 5.38
C ILE A 80 -29.84 4.65 4.68
N LYS A 81 -29.88 3.95 3.53
CA LYS A 81 -31.11 3.70 2.76
C LYS A 81 -32.10 2.83 3.54
N GLN A 82 -31.65 1.75 4.17
CA GLN A 82 -32.47 0.87 5.02
C GLN A 82 -33.09 1.62 6.20
N ARG A 83 -32.31 2.45 6.91
CA ARG A 83 -32.81 3.29 8.00
C ARG A 83 -33.91 4.24 7.53
N LYS A 84 -33.79 4.79 6.32
CA LYS A 84 -34.78 5.72 5.76
C LYS A 84 -36.09 5.02 5.37
N VAL A 85 -36.03 3.78 4.88
CA VAL A 85 -37.21 3.00 4.49
C VAL A 85 -38.01 2.55 5.72
N GLY A 86 -37.35 2.08 6.79
CA GLY A 86 -38.03 1.66 8.02
C GLY A 86 -38.62 2.77 8.89
N SER A 87 -38.49 4.04 8.50
CA SER A 87 -39.00 5.20 9.25
C SER A 87 -40.20 5.88 8.56
N HIS A 88 -40.66 5.36 7.43
CA HIS A 88 -41.78 5.93 6.66
C HIS A 88 -43.06 5.08 6.71
N ASP A 89 -43.03 3.96 7.43
CA ASP A 89 -44.18 3.05 7.61
C ASP A 89 -44.86 3.24 8.99
N ASP A 90 -44.62 4.38 9.66
CA ASP A 90 -45.23 4.77 10.96
C ASP A 90 -46.29 5.88 10.79
#